data_AF-A0A0N1B2Y4-F1
#
_entry.id   AF-A0A0N1B2Y4-F1
#
_cell.length_a   1.000
_cell.length_b   1.000
_cell.length_c   1.000
_cell.angle_alpha   90.00
_cell.angle_beta   90.00
_cell.angle_gamma   90.00
#
_symmetry.space_group_name_H-M   'P 1'
#
loop_
_entity.id
_entity.type
_entity.pdbx_description
1 polymer ?
#
loop_
_entity_poly.entity_id
_entity_poly.type
_entity_poly.pdbx_seq_one_letter_code
_entity_poly.pdbx_strand_id
1 'polypeptide(L)' 'MRDGASEWNMADSAYGEQGGERAAAGSAMLLLQLAASQAEIGPFARRERETPQMAARLYRAAAMRARGGLARRA' A
#
# COMPACT_ATOMS: atom_id res chain seq x y z
N MET A 1 -30.35 46.98 21.02
CA MET A 1 -29.41 46.44 20.02
C MET A 1 -28.36 45.64 20.77
N ARG A 2 -28.47 44.30 20.76
CA ARG A 2 -27.46 43.37 21.27
C ARG A 2 -27.32 42.24 20.25
N ASP A 3 -26.10 42.11 19.76
CA ASP A 3 -25.41 40.97 19.16
C ASP A 3 -26.22 39.92 18.39
N GLY A 4 -26.17 40.05 17.06
CA GLY A 4 -26.40 38.95 16.10
C GLY A 4 -25.10 38.30 15.60
N ALA A 5 -23.99 38.47 16.31
CA ALA A 5 -22.66 38.01 15.89
C ALA A 5 -22.27 36.62 16.45
N SER A 6 -23.08 36.04 17.34
CA SER A 6 -22.73 34.80 18.06
C SER A 6 -23.21 33.51 17.39
N GLU A 7 -24.11 33.61 16.40
CA GLU A 7 -24.76 32.45 15.78
C GLU A 7 -23.91 31.81 14.65
N TRP A 8 -22.96 32.57 14.11
CA TRP A 8 -22.08 32.12 13.01
C TRP A 8 -20.90 31.25 13.47
N ASN A 9 -20.52 31.29 14.76
CA ASN A 9 -19.30 30.63 15.24
C ASN A 9 -19.50 29.12 15.50
N MET A 10 -20.74 28.70 15.79
CA MET A 10 -21.05 27.30 16.14
C MET A 10 -21.18 26.40 14.90
N ALA A 11 -21.56 26.97 13.75
CA ALA A 11 -21.65 26.23 12.49
C ALA A 11 -20.27 25.91 11.90
N ASP A 12 -19.32 26.87 11.92
CA ASP A 12 -17.97 26.67 11.37
C ASP A 12 -17.15 25.61 12.12
N SER A 13 -17.37 25.48 13.44
CA SER A 13 -16.68 24.47 14.26
C SER A 13 -17.12 23.04 13.89
N ALA A 14 -18.42 22.83 13.63
CA ALA A 14 -18.96 21.54 13.24
C ALA A 14 -18.48 21.07 11.84
N TYR A 15 -18.16 22.01 10.93
CA TYR A 15 -17.58 21.70 9.62
C TYR A 15 -16.11 21.24 9.72
N GLY A 16 -15.32 21.85 10.61
CA GLY A 16 -13.92 21.48 10.83
C GLY A 16 -13.74 20.09 11.46
N GLU A 17 -14.62 19.74 12.40
CA GLU A 17 -14.57 18.45 13.13
C GLU A 17 -14.88 17.26 12.21
N GLN A 18 -15.92 17.36 11.36
CA GLN A 18 -16.25 16.30 10.40
C GLN A 18 -15.17 16.12 9.32
N GLY A 19 -14.50 17.20 8.91
CA GLY A 19 -13.37 17.14 7.99
C GLY A 19 -12.16 16.45 8.61
N GLY A 20 -11.85 16.77 9.87
CA GLY A 20 -10.78 16.13 10.64
C GLY A 20 -11.02 14.65 10.88
N GLU A 21 -12.24 14.25 11.24
CA GLU A 21 -12.61 12.85 11.47
C GLU A 21 -12.51 12.01 10.19
N ARG A 22 -12.96 12.53 9.03
CA ARG A 22 -12.83 11.84 7.74
C ARG A 22 -11.38 11.71 7.30
N ALA A 23 -10.57 12.74 7.51
CA ALA A 23 -9.14 12.71 7.22
C ALA A 23 -8.38 11.73 8.12
N ALA A 24 -8.73 11.68 9.42
CA ALA A 24 -8.19 10.73 10.38
C ALA A 24 -8.58 9.29 10.04
N ALA A 25 -9.85 9.04 9.68
CA ALA A 25 -10.33 7.74 9.24
C ALA A 25 -9.62 7.26 7.96
N GLY A 26 -9.41 8.17 6.98
CA GLY A 26 -8.65 7.86 5.77
C GLY A 26 -7.19 7.47 6.08
N SER A 27 -6.55 8.22 6.97
CA SER A 27 -5.17 7.94 7.40
C SER A 27 -5.07 6.61 8.16
N ALA A 28 -6.02 6.33 9.05
CA ALA A 28 -6.09 5.06 9.78
C ALA A 28 -6.28 3.86 8.83
N MET A 29 -7.08 4.03 7.78
CA MET A 29 -7.29 2.98 6.78
C MET A 29 -6.03 2.71 5.96
N LEU A 30 -5.28 3.75 5.59
CA LEU A 30 -3.97 3.59 4.93
C LEU A 30 -2.95 2.86 5.82
N LEU A 31 -2.90 3.19 7.11
CA LEU A 31 -2.04 2.50 8.07
C LEU A 31 -2.43 1.02 8.23
N LEU A 32 -3.72 0.72 8.29
CA LEU A 32 -4.22 -0.66 8.35
C LEU A 32 -3.86 -1.44 7.09
N GLN A 33 -4.02 -0.84 5.91
CA GLN A 33 -3.64 -1.46 4.63
C GLN A 33 -2.13 -1.71 4.55
N LEU A 34 -1.31 -0.76 5.02
CA LEU A 34 0.15 -0.91 5.08
C LEU A 34 0.55 -2.04 6.01
N ALA A 35 -0.03 -2.10 7.22
CA ALA A 35 0.21 -3.17 8.17
C ALA A 35 -0.23 -4.54 7.63
N ALA A 36 -1.40 -4.61 6.98
CA ALA A 36 -1.89 -5.84 6.34
C ALA A 36 -0.98 -6.29 5.18
N SER A 37 -0.41 -5.36 4.41
CA SER A 37 0.55 -5.68 3.36
C SER A 37 1.87 -6.22 3.92
N GLN A 38 2.38 -5.60 4.99
CA GLN A 38 3.59 -6.07 5.69
C GLN A 38 3.40 -7.43 6.37
N ALA A 39 2.19 -7.69 6.89
CA ALA A 39 1.84 -8.97 7.49
C ALA A 39 1.46 -10.04 6.45
N GLU A 40 1.38 -9.67 5.17
CA GLU A 40 0.94 -10.54 4.08
C GLU A 40 -0.47 -11.13 4.29
N ILE A 41 -1.38 -10.33 4.86
CA ILE A 41 -2.75 -10.75 5.17
C ILE A 41 -3.75 -10.15 4.17
N GLY A 42 -4.58 -11.01 3.57
CA GLY A 42 -5.73 -10.61 2.78
C GLY A 42 -5.37 -10.01 1.40
N PRO A 43 -6.23 -9.15 0.83
CA PRO A 43 -6.07 -8.68 -0.55
C PRO A 43 -4.84 -7.79 -0.80
N PHE A 44 -4.20 -7.28 0.26
CA PHE A 44 -2.98 -6.46 0.19
C PHE A 44 -1.70 -7.25 0.44
N ALA A 45 -1.84 -8.54 0.75
CA ALA A 45 -0.71 -9.45 0.81
C ALA A 45 0.03 -9.43 -0.53
N ARG A 46 1.36 -9.48 -0.47
CA ARG A 46 2.16 -9.66 -1.68
C ARG A 46 1.68 -10.93 -2.38
N ARG A 47 0.91 -10.75 -3.45
CA ARG A 47 0.67 -11.82 -4.41
C ARG A 47 2.05 -12.13 -4.97
N GLU A 48 2.63 -13.24 -4.56
CA GLU A 48 3.64 -13.96 -5.32
C GLU A 48 3.02 -14.43 -6.65
N ARG A 49 2.56 -13.48 -7.46
CA ARG A 49 2.71 -13.65 -8.89
C ARG A 49 4.22 -13.65 -9.04
N GLU A 50 4.82 -14.81 -9.30
CA GLU A 50 6.10 -14.84 -9.99
C GLU A 50 6.02 -13.75 -11.06
N THR A 51 6.68 -12.63 -10.80
CA THR A 51 6.69 -11.56 -11.79
C THR A 51 7.32 -12.18 -13.03
N PRO A 52 6.89 -11.85 -14.25
CA PRO A 52 7.51 -12.37 -15.47
C PRO A 52 9.05 -12.28 -15.42
N GLN A 53 9.56 -11.26 -14.73
CA GLN A 53 10.97 -11.04 -14.43
C GLN A 53 11.56 -12.09 -13.49
N MET A 54 10.83 -12.51 -12.45
CA MET A 54 11.24 -13.61 -11.56
C MET A 54 11.29 -14.95 -12.28
N ALA A 55 10.23 -15.31 -13.01
CA ALA A 55 10.20 -16.52 -13.84
C ALA A 55 11.34 -16.49 -14.88
N ALA A 56 11.55 -15.36 -15.56
CA ALA A 56 12.66 -15.20 -16.51
C ALA A 56 14.04 -15.29 -15.86
N ARG A 57 14.19 -14.91 -14.57
CA ARG A 57 15.44 -15.08 -13.84
C ARG A 57 15.71 -16.55 -13.53
N LEU A 58 14.69 -17.34 -13.18
CA LEU A 58 14.81 -18.78 -13.00
C LEU A 58 15.21 -19.49 -14.31
N TYR A 59 14.57 -19.16 -15.43
CA TYR A 59 14.96 -19.68 -16.75
C TYR A 59 16.39 -19.31 -17.15
N ARG A 60 16.80 -18.05 -16.93
CA ARG A 60 18.18 -17.61 -17.20
C ARG A 60 19.21 -18.34 -16.33
N ALA A 61 18.92 -18.54 -15.05
CA ALA A 61 19.79 -19.29 -14.15
C ALA A 61 19.93 -20.76 -14.60
N ALA A 62 18.82 -21.40 -14.99
CA ALA A 62 18.83 -22.76 -15.54
C ALA A 62 19.66 -22.85 -16.83
N ALA A 63 19.47 -21.91 -17.77
CA ALA A 63 20.22 -21.85 -19.02
C ALA A 63 21.74 -21.65 -18.80
N MET A 64 22.12 -20.79 -17.85
CA MET A 64 23.54 -20.59 -17.50
C MET A 64 24.16 -21.83 -16.88
N ARG A 65 23.42 -22.55 -16.03
CA ARG A 65 23.88 -23.80 -15.42
C ARG A 65 24.06 -24.91 -16.47
N ALA A 66 23.15 -25.00 -17.44
CA ALA A 66 23.29 -25.92 -18.57
C ALA A 66 24.52 -25.62 -19.42
N ARG A 67 24.78 -24.33 -19.72
CA ARG A 67 25.97 -23.90 -20.47
C ARG A 67 27.28 -24.18 -19.73
N GLY A 68 27.35 -23.89 -18.43
CA GLY A 68 28.52 -24.19 -17.60
C GLY A 68 28.72 -25.69 -17.32
N GLY A 69 27.68 -26.51 -17.48
CA GLY A 69 27.78 -27.97 -17.47
C GLY A 69 28.36 -28.53 -18.78
N LEU A 70 28.01 -27.92 -19.92
CA LEU A 70 28.53 -28.28 -21.23
C LEU A 70 30.02 -27.94 -21.38
N ALA A 71 30.44 -26.75 -20.92
CA ALA A 71 31.83 -26.32 -20.97
C ALA A 71 32.78 -27.14 -20.07
N ARG A 72 32.26 -27.90 -19.11
CA ARG A 72 33.03 -28.81 -18.25
C ARG A 72 33.13 -30.24 -18.79
N ARG A 73 32.45 -30.55 -19.90
CA ARG A 73 32.41 -31.88 -20.53
C ARG A 73 33.09 -31.94 -21.89
N ALA A 74 33.58 -30.82 -22.41
CA ALA A 74 34.45 -30.75 -23.59
C ALA A 74 35.91 -30.64 -23.13
#